data_AF-A0A3M1E762-F1
#
_entry.id   AF-A0A3M1E762-F1
#
_cell.length_a   1.000
_cell.length_b   1.000
_cell.length_c   1.000
_cell.angle_alpha   90.00
_cell.angle_beta   90.00
_cell.angle_gamma   90.00
#
_symmetry.space_group_name_H-M   'P 1'
#
loop_
_entity.id
_entity.type
_entity.pdbx_description
1 polymer ?
#
loop_
_entity_poly.entity_id
_entity_poly.type
_entity_poly.pdbx_seq_one_letter_code
_entity_poly.pdbx_strand_id
1 'polypeptide(L)'
;MPSISVEEILSEKEAGLDLELLAGEAGLGRQVRVPRIQKPGLALAGYVENLHSDRLQVLGSTELSYLAQLPADKARSNLEKLFQADICGFVVTKGQKVPDELLRRAEQQNIPLLRTHHQSSVFISLITTFLEERLLPSTTIHGVLVDVLGVGVLLLGKSGIGKSE
;
A
#
# COMPACT_ATOMS: atom_id res chain seq x y z
N MET A 1 0.48 13.28 -12.24
CA MET A 1 -0.39 12.44 -11.37
C MET A 1 0.22 12.46 -9.99
N PRO A 2 -0.58 12.62 -8.92
CA PRO A 2 -0.06 12.55 -7.56
C PRO A 2 0.58 11.18 -7.33
N SER A 3 1.68 11.16 -6.58
CA SER A 3 2.39 9.95 -6.17
C SER A 3 3.02 10.19 -4.80
N ILE A 4 3.31 9.11 -4.10
CA ILE A 4 3.99 9.14 -2.81
C ILE A 4 5.09 8.08 -2.82
N SER A 5 6.26 8.40 -2.28
CA SER A 5 7.36 7.44 -2.17
C SER A 5 7.13 6.43 -1.05
N VAL A 6 7.78 5.27 -1.13
CA VAL A 6 7.75 4.28 -0.03
C VAL A 6 8.44 4.85 1.22
N GLU A 7 9.45 5.71 1.05
CA GLU A 7 10.11 6.44 2.14
C GLU A 7 9.13 7.30 2.94
N GLU A 8 8.26 8.06 2.26
CA GLU A 8 7.23 8.87 2.90
C GLU A 8 6.21 7.99 3.65
N ILE A 9 5.81 6.86 3.07
CA ILE A 9 4.91 5.89 3.71
C ILE A 9 5.56 5.30 4.97
N LEU A 10 6.85 4.95 4.92
CA LEU A 10 7.60 4.40 6.05
C LEU A 10 7.80 5.42 7.18
N SER A 11 7.98 6.70 6.81
CA SER A 11 8.23 7.79 7.74
C SER A 11 6.94 8.30 8.40
N GLU A 12 5.77 7.97 7.87
CA GLU A 12 4.48 8.37 8.40
C GLU A 12 4.22 7.77 9.79
N LYS A 13 3.87 8.63 10.76
CA LYS A 13 3.62 8.25 12.16
C LYS A 13 2.19 8.52 12.60
N GLU A 14 1.51 9.50 12.03
CA GLU A 14 0.16 9.90 12.44
C GLU A 14 -0.89 8.92 11.93
N ALA A 15 -0.68 8.33 10.75
CA ALA A 15 -1.57 7.31 10.20
C ALA A 15 -1.52 5.96 10.95
N GLY A 16 -0.63 5.80 11.93
CA GLY A 16 -0.53 4.60 12.76
C GLY A 16 -0.23 3.33 11.96
N LEU A 17 0.60 3.42 10.92
CA LEU A 17 0.90 2.27 10.05
C LEU A 17 1.87 1.26 10.69
N ASP A 18 2.65 1.71 11.67
CA ASP A 18 3.64 0.93 12.44
C ASP A 18 4.53 0.07 11.53
N LEU A 19 5.18 0.73 10.56
CA LEU A 19 6.04 0.11 9.57
C LEU A 19 7.51 0.11 10.01
N GLU A 20 8.18 -1.00 9.74
CA GLU A 20 9.64 -1.13 9.78
C GLU A 20 10.17 -1.67 8.45
N LEU A 21 11.38 -1.27 8.08
CA LEU A 21 12.07 -1.76 6.89
C LEU A 21 12.80 -3.07 7.21
N LEU A 22 12.68 -4.06 6.33
CA LEU A 22 13.38 -5.35 6.45
C LEU A 22 14.47 -5.55 5.39
N ALA A 23 14.25 -5.05 4.17
CA ALA A 23 15.18 -5.18 3.05
C ALA A 23 14.80 -4.20 1.92
N GLY A 24 15.72 -3.98 0.98
CA GLY A 24 15.50 -3.19 -0.23
C GLY A 24 15.54 -1.67 0.01
N GLU A 25 16.35 -1.23 0.97
CA GLU A 25 16.49 0.18 1.37
C GLU A 25 16.76 1.11 0.18
N ALA A 26 17.62 0.68 -0.74
CA ALA A 26 18.00 1.46 -1.93
C ALA A 26 16.81 1.77 -2.87
N GLY A 27 15.65 1.13 -2.71
CA GLY A 27 14.45 1.45 -3.48
C GLY A 27 13.35 2.16 -2.72
N LEU A 28 13.61 2.71 -1.53
CA LEU A 28 12.60 3.50 -0.81
C LEU A 28 12.04 4.67 -1.62
N GLY A 29 12.78 5.19 -2.61
CA GLY A 29 12.32 6.21 -3.56
C GLY A 29 11.27 5.73 -4.59
N ARG A 30 10.95 4.43 -4.65
CA ARG A 30 9.90 3.88 -5.52
C ARG A 30 8.56 4.52 -5.20
N GLN A 31 7.72 4.68 -6.24
CA GLN A 31 6.51 5.49 -6.17
C GLN A 31 5.25 4.62 -6.13
N VAL A 32 4.38 4.89 -5.16
CA VAL A 32 3.01 4.40 -5.11
C VAL A 32 2.10 5.44 -5.75
N ARG A 33 1.24 5.00 -6.68
CA ARG A 33 0.39 5.91 -7.49
C ARG A 33 -1.09 5.61 -7.38
N VAL A 34 -1.43 4.43 -6.88
CA VAL A 34 -2.82 3.98 -6.78
C VAL A 34 -3.15 3.74 -5.31
N PRO A 35 -4.19 4.37 -4.75
CA PRO A 35 -4.65 4.14 -3.39
C PRO A 35 -5.43 2.82 -3.29
N ARG A 36 -4.84 1.72 -3.77
CA ARG A 36 -5.39 0.37 -3.68
C ARG A 36 -4.28 -0.59 -3.35
N ILE A 37 -4.58 -1.45 -2.38
CA ILE A 37 -3.68 -2.53 -1.98
C ILE A 37 -3.98 -3.77 -2.81
N GLN A 38 -2.93 -4.50 -3.16
CA GLN A 38 -3.04 -5.80 -3.82
C GLN A 38 -2.47 -6.90 -2.94
N LYS A 39 -3.15 -8.05 -2.90
CA LYS A 39 -2.61 -9.27 -2.28
C LYS A 39 -2.16 -10.20 -3.42
N PRO A 40 -0.86 -10.51 -3.55
CA PRO A 40 -0.32 -11.22 -4.71
C PRO A 40 -0.49 -12.75 -4.63
N GLY A 41 -1.64 -13.25 -4.17
CA GLY A 41 -1.86 -14.69 -3.96
C GLY A 41 -1.67 -15.54 -5.22
N LEU A 42 -2.26 -15.15 -6.34
CA LEU A 42 -2.07 -15.83 -7.63
C LEU A 42 -0.68 -15.61 -8.23
N ALA A 43 -0.07 -14.45 -7.98
CA ALA A 43 1.29 -14.16 -8.45
C ALA A 43 2.32 -15.07 -7.75
N LEU A 44 2.11 -15.39 -6.46
CA LEU A 44 2.91 -16.39 -5.75
C LEU A 44 2.72 -17.81 -6.30
N ALA A 45 1.62 -18.09 -6.99
CA ALA A 45 1.39 -19.34 -7.71
C ALA A 45 1.97 -19.32 -9.15
N GLY A 46 2.57 -18.20 -9.58
CA GLY A 46 3.21 -18.03 -10.89
C GLY A 46 2.36 -17.32 -11.94
N TYR A 47 1.16 -16.82 -11.58
CA TYR A 47 0.27 -16.07 -12.47
C TYR A 47 0.35 -14.56 -12.19
N VAL A 48 1.12 -13.83 -13.01
CA VAL A 48 1.46 -12.42 -12.80
C VAL A 48 0.72 -11.44 -13.71
N GLU A 49 -0.14 -11.90 -14.62
CA GLU A 49 -0.79 -11.04 -15.64
C GLU A 49 -1.60 -9.88 -15.05
N ASN A 50 -2.22 -10.07 -13.88
CA ASN A 50 -3.03 -9.06 -13.20
C ASN A 50 -2.30 -8.39 -12.02
N LEU A 51 -0.98 -8.45 -12.01
CA LEU A 51 -0.17 -7.78 -10.99
C LEU A 51 0.02 -6.31 -11.36
N HIS A 52 -0.24 -5.42 -10.40
CA HIS A 52 -0.14 -3.98 -10.58
C HIS A 52 1.06 -3.47 -9.80
N SER A 53 2.14 -3.15 -10.53
CA SER A 53 3.42 -2.76 -9.95
C SER A 53 3.39 -1.43 -9.20
N ASP A 54 2.40 -0.58 -9.51
CA ASP A 54 2.16 0.71 -8.89
C ASP A 54 1.33 0.65 -7.59
N ARG A 55 0.95 -0.56 -7.16
CA ARG A 55 0.23 -0.84 -5.91
C ARG A 55 1.13 -1.53 -4.91
N LEU A 56 1.01 -1.14 -3.64
CA LEU A 56 1.63 -1.87 -2.54
C LEU A 56 1.09 -3.30 -2.48
N GLN A 57 2.01 -4.26 -2.34
CA GLN A 57 1.71 -5.68 -2.28
C GLN A 57 1.71 -6.15 -0.82
N VAL A 58 0.57 -6.60 -0.31
CA VAL A 58 0.45 -7.10 1.07
C VAL A 58 0.55 -8.61 1.13
N LEU A 59 1.54 -9.09 1.88
CA LEU A 59 1.77 -10.50 2.19
C LEU A 59 1.26 -10.81 3.60
N GLY A 60 0.13 -11.51 3.68
CA GLY A 60 -0.43 -12.01 4.92
C GLY A 60 -0.09 -13.46 5.19
N SER A 61 -0.81 -14.06 6.14
CA SER A 61 -0.58 -15.46 6.54
C SER A 61 -0.83 -16.45 5.43
N THR A 62 -1.84 -16.22 4.59
CA THR A 62 -2.16 -17.10 3.47
C THR A 62 -1.03 -17.10 2.45
N GLU A 63 -0.54 -15.92 2.08
CA GLU A 63 0.53 -15.75 1.11
C GLU A 63 1.84 -16.40 1.58
N LEU A 64 2.25 -16.12 2.82
CA LEU A 64 3.48 -16.66 3.38
C LEU A 64 3.41 -18.17 3.63
N SER A 65 2.27 -18.67 4.12
CA SER A 65 2.05 -20.11 4.33
C SER A 65 2.08 -20.87 3.01
N TYR A 66 1.42 -20.34 1.97
CA TYR A 66 1.45 -20.93 0.63
C TYR A 66 2.88 -21.01 0.08
N LEU A 67 3.64 -19.90 0.18
CA LEU A 67 5.02 -19.86 -0.28
C LEU A 67 5.91 -20.88 0.47
N ALA A 68 5.69 -21.06 1.78
CA ALA A 68 6.41 -22.03 2.59
C ALA A 68 6.08 -23.50 2.27
N GLN A 69 4.90 -23.77 1.72
CA GLN A 69 4.46 -25.13 1.32
C GLN A 69 4.93 -25.52 -0.08
N LEU A 70 5.39 -24.57 -0.90
CA LEU A 70 5.87 -24.86 -2.24
C LEU A 70 7.23 -25.59 -2.20
N PRO A 71 7.47 -26.55 -3.12
CA PRO A 71 8.81 -27.05 -3.38
C PRO A 71 9.77 -25.90 -3.67
N ALA A 72 11.00 -25.96 -3.15
CA ALA A 72 11.97 -24.86 -3.20
C ALA A 72 12.18 -24.30 -4.62
N ASP A 73 12.29 -25.17 -5.63
CA ASP A 73 12.48 -24.76 -7.03
C ASP A 73 11.26 -24.01 -7.59
N LYS A 74 10.04 -24.43 -7.21
CA LYS A 74 8.80 -23.75 -7.61
C LYS A 74 8.66 -22.40 -6.91
N ALA A 75 8.92 -22.34 -5.60
CA ALA A 75 8.91 -21.10 -4.84
C ALA A 75 9.89 -20.10 -5.45
N ARG A 76 11.11 -20.54 -5.76
CA ARG A 76 12.15 -19.74 -6.40
C ARG A 76 11.70 -19.22 -7.76
N SER A 77 11.16 -20.07 -8.63
CA SER A 77 10.68 -19.67 -9.96
C SER A 77 9.52 -18.67 -9.89
N ASN A 78 8.56 -18.88 -8.98
CA ASN A 78 7.42 -17.99 -8.83
C ASN A 78 7.84 -16.63 -8.25
N LEU A 79 8.73 -16.63 -7.26
CA LEU A 79 9.30 -15.38 -6.75
C LEU A 79 10.07 -14.65 -7.84
N GLU A 80 10.86 -15.33 -8.66
CA GLU A 80 11.58 -14.68 -9.76
C GLU A 80 10.63 -13.94 -10.71
N LYS A 81 9.52 -14.55 -11.10
CA LYS A 81 8.48 -13.89 -11.92
C LYS A 81 7.83 -12.70 -11.21
N LEU A 82 7.51 -12.86 -9.92
CA LEU A 82 6.92 -11.80 -9.11
C LEU A 82 7.82 -10.56 -9.07
N PHE A 83 9.11 -10.79 -8.85
CA PHE A 83 10.13 -9.75 -8.72
C PHE A 83 10.47 -9.07 -10.06
N GLN A 84 10.30 -9.75 -11.19
CA GLN A 84 10.41 -9.16 -12.54
C GLN A 84 9.32 -8.11 -12.85
N ALA A 85 8.25 -8.04 -12.07
CA ALA A 85 7.13 -7.14 -12.31
C ALA A 85 7.36 -5.69 -11.82
N ASP A 86 8.57 -5.32 -11.41
CA ASP A 86 8.94 -3.95 -10.98
C ASP A 86 8.02 -3.35 -9.90
N ILE A 87 7.66 -4.17 -8.91
CA ILE A 87 6.75 -3.81 -7.81
C ILE A 87 7.30 -2.63 -6.99
N CYS A 88 6.43 -1.68 -6.62
CA CYS A 88 6.81 -0.52 -5.83
C CYS A 88 7.24 -0.87 -4.39
N GLY A 89 6.62 -1.89 -3.77
CA GLY A 89 7.03 -2.41 -2.48
C GLY A 89 6.12 -3.51 -1.95
N PHE A 90 6.64 -4.27 -0.98
CA PHE A 90 5.92 -5.30 -0.23
C PHE A 90 5.72 -4.88 1.22
N VAL A 91 4.60 -5.31 1.82
CA VAL A 91 4.36 -5.20 3.25
C VAL A 91 3.93 -6.55 3.81
N VAL A 92 4.68 -7.05 4.81
CA VAL A 92 4.33 -8.24 5.58
C VAL A 92 3.54 -7.85 6.82
N THR A 93 2.39 -8.46 7.02
CA THR A 93 1.50 -8.13 8.14
C THR A 93 1.66 -9.10 9.31
N LYS A 94 1.08 -8.76 10.46
CA LYS A 94 1.05 -9.55 11.71
C LYS A 94 2.43 -9.87 12.30
N GLY A 95 3.46 -9.06 11.98
CA GLY A 95 4.81 -9.29 12.46
C GLY A 95 5.41 -10.64 12.04
N GLN A 96 4.91 -11.23 10.94
CA GLN A 96 5.29 -12.58 10.55
C GLN A 96 6.76 -12.65 10.13
N LYS A 97 7.39 -13.80 10.42
CA LYS A 97 8.73 -14.08 9.92
C LYS A 97 8.69 -14.19 8.40
N VAL A 98 9.58 -13.46 7.75
CA VAL A 98 9.71 -13.46 6.30
C VAL A 98 10.71 -14.56 5.88
N PRO A 99 10.42 -15.35 4.83
CA PRO A 99 11.40 -16.30 4.28
C PRO A 99 12.67 -15.61 3.77
N ASP A 100 13.84 -16.21 4.03
CA ASP A 100 15.14 -15.63 3.67
C ASP A 100 15.29 -15.37 2.16
N GLU A 101 14.67 -16.19 1.32
CA GLU A 101 14.65 -16.00 -0.13
C GLU A 101 13.95 -14.68 -0.52
N LEU A 102 12.86 -14.33 0.17
CA LEU A 102 12.11 -13.09 -0.10
C LEU A 102 12.94 -11.88 0.32
N LEU A 103 13.56 -11.92 1.51
CA LEU A 103 14.47 -10.87 1.99
C LEU A 103 15.63 -10.66 1.03
N ARG A 104 16.30 -11.74 0.60
CA ARG A 104 17.44 -11.66 -0.31
C ARG A 104 17.08 -11.07 -1.66
N ARG A 105 15.92 -11.44 -2.23
CA ARG A 105 15.46 -10.90 -3.52
C ARG A 105 15.02 -9.45 -3.44
N ALA A 106 14.33 -9.09 -2.36
CA ALA A 106 13.99 -7.70 -2.05
C ALA A 106 15.24 -6.82 -2.02
N GLU A 107 16.27 -7.26 -1.31
CA GLU A 107 17.56 -6.58 -1.26
C GLU A 107 18.22 -6.48 -2.65
N GLN A 108 18.37 -7.61 -3.34
CA GLN A 108 19.06 -7.67 -4.64
C GLN A 108 18.41 -6.83 -5.74
N GLN A 109 17.08 -6.66 -5.69
CA GLN A 109 16.33 -5.89 -6.68
C GLN A 109 15.95 -4.50 -6.18
N ASN A 110 16.44 -4.12 -5.01
CA ASN A 110 16.11 -2.87 -4.34
C ASN A 110 14.59 -2.69 -4.18
N ILE A 111 13.81 -3.75 -4.00
CA ILE A 111 12.35 -3.61 -3.80
C ILE A 111 12.11 -3.51 -2.30
N PRO A 112 11.56 -2.40 -1.78
CA PRO A 112 11.29 -2.25 -0.36
C PRO A 112 10.41 -3.38 0.15
N LEU A 113 10.86 -4.02 1.24
CA LEU A 113 10.11 -5.01 1.97
C LEU A 113 9.93 -4.50 3.40
N LEU A 114 8.71 -4.12 3.72
CA LEU A 114 8.33 -3.59 5.02
C LEU A 114 7.59 -4.63 5.85
N ARG A 115 7.51 -4.40 7.15
CA ARG A 115 6.70 -5.21 8.09
C ARG A 115 5.90 -4.31 9.01
N THR A 116 4.72 -4.79 9.39
CA THR A 116 3.88 -4.20 10.43
C THR A 116 3.34 -5.31 11.34
N HIS A 117 3.09 -4.97 12.61
CA HIS A 117 2.44 -5.86 13.56
C HIS A 117 0.92 -5.94 13.40
N HIS A 118 0.31 -5.02 12.63
CA HIS A 118 -1.13 -5.02 12.41
C HIS A 118 -1.63 -6.26 11.68
N GLN A 119 -2.89 -6.62 11.94
CA GLN A 119 -3.62 -7.58 11.12
C GLN A 119 -3.80 -7.05 9.70
N SER A 120 -3.85 -7.95 8.71
CA SER A 120 -3.97 -7.56 7.30
C SER A 120 -5.14 -6.61 7.01
N SER A 121 -6.32 -6.86 7.58
CA SER A 121 -7.49 -5.99 7.38
C SER A 121 -7.29 -4.60 7.97
N VAL A 122 -6.73 -4.53 9.18
CA VAL A 122 -6.43 -3.27 9.88
C VAL A 122 -5.41 -2.47 9.08
N PHE A 123 -4.27 -3.09 8.73
CA PHE A 123 -3.25 -2.42 7.94
C PHE A 123 -3.82 -1.91 6.61
N ILE A 124 -4.51 -2.77 5.86
CA ILE A 124 -5.13 -2.40 4.57
C ILE A 124 -6.07 -1.21 4.73
N SER A 125 -6.88 -1.17 5.79
CA SER A 125 -7.76 -0.03 6.07
C SER A 125 -6.96 1.25 6.28
N LEU A 126 -5.96 1.23 7.17
CA LEU A 126 -5.14 2.41 7.49
C LEU A 126 -4.37 2.93 6.28
N ILE A 127 -3.66 2.06 5.56
CA ILE A 127 -2.88 2.47 4.39
C ILE A 127 -3.78 2.95 3.25
N THR A 128 -4.98 2.38 3.09
CA THR A 128 -5.91 2.84 2.06
C THR A 128 -6.39 4.25 2.36
N THR A 129 -6.83 4.53 3.59
CA THR A 129 -7.22 5.89 4.01
C THR A 129 -6.08 6.88 3.81
N PHE A 130 -4.88 6.55 4.27
CA PHE A 130 -3.69 7.38 4.10
C PHE A 130 -3.39 7.69 2.62
N LEU A 131 -3.41 6.67 1.76
CA LEU A 131 -3.15 6.86 0.33
C LEU A 131 -4.28 7.65 -0.34
N GLU A 132 -5.52 7.47 0.07
CA GLU A 132 -6.67 8.21 -0.47
C GLU A 132 -6.55 9.71 -0.19
N GLU A 133 -6.20 10.09 1.04
CA GLU A 133 -5.97 11.49 1.44
C GLU A 133 -4.85 12.16 0.63
N ARG A 134 -3.82 11.40 0.23
CA ARG A 134 -2.65 11.93 -0.49
C ARG A 134 -2.77 11.86 -2.02
N LEU A 135 -3.50 10.88 -2.55
CA LEU A 135 -3.49 10.57 -3.99
C LEU A 135 -4.81 10.81 -4.70
N LEU A 136 -5.94 10.92 -3.99
CA LEU A 136 -7.21 11.21 -4.66
C LEU A 136 -7.26 12.65 -5.17
N PRO A 137 -7.86 12.88 -6.37
CA PRO A 137 -8.06 14.22 -6.87
C PRO A 137 -8.87 15.06 -5.90
N SER A 138 -8.36 16.24 -5.56
CA SER A 138 -9.10 17.25 -4.80
C SER A 138 -9.47 18.42 -5.71
N THR A 139 -10.53 19.12 -5.35
CA THR A 139 -10.94 20.37 -6.00
C THR A 139 -11.30 21.40 -4.95
N THR A 140 -11.19 22.68 -5.28
CA THR A 140 -11.60 23.77 -4.40
C THR A 140 -12.90 24.37 -4.92
N ILE A 141 -13.89 24.44 -4.05
CA ILE A 141 -15.20 25.04 -4.34
C ILE A 141 -15.47 26.18 -3.36
N HIS A 142 -16.08 27.26 -3.84
CA HIS A 142 -16.58 28.33 -2.97
C HIS A 142 -17.98 27.94 -2.46
N GLY A 143 -18.11 27.74 -1.15
CA GLY A 143 -19.35 27.36 -0.49
C GLY A 143 -19.19 27.39 1.03
N VAL A 144 -20.27 27.08 1.74
CA VAL A 144 -20.25 26.93 3.20
C VAL A 144 -20.61 25.48 3.53
N LEU A 145 -19.75 24.78 4.24
CA LEU A 145 -20.01 23.43 4.74
C LEU A 145 -20.54 23.55 6.18
N VAL A 146 -21.74 23.04 6.43
CA VAL A 146 -22.38 23.04 7.75
C VAL A 146 -22.76 21.62 8.17
N ASP A 147 -22.70 21.33 9.46
CA ASP A 147 -23.24 20.09 10.05
C ASP A 147 -24.65 20.35 10.58
N VAL A 148 -25.64 19.63 10.04
CA VAL A 148 -27.02 19.69 10.48
C VAL A 148 -27.43 18.30 10.96
N LEU A 149 -27.49 18.12 12.27
CA LEU A 149 -27.91 16.85 12.92
C LEU A 149 -27.06 15.64 12.49
N GLY A 150 -25.75 15.82 12.26
CA GLY A 150 -24.83 14.79 11.81
C GLY A 150 -24.81 14.59 10.30
N VAL A 151 -25.53 15.43 9.54
CA VAL A 151 -25.52 15.45 8.08
C VAL A 151 -24.68 16.63 7.61
N GLY A 152 -23.59 16.34 6.90
CA GLY A 152 -22.79 17.35 6.24
C GLY A 152 -23.54 17.95 5.04
N VAL A 153 -23.87 19.23 5.11
CA VAL A 153 -24.58 19.97 4.06
C VAL A 153 -23.66 21.03 3.46
N LEU A 154 -23.43 20.95 2.15
CA LEU A 154 -22.66 21.93 1.39
C LEU A 154 -23.60 22.95 0.73
N LEU A 155 -23.56 24.19 1.20
CA LEU A 155 -24.33 25.30 0.67
C LEU A 155 -23.56 26.02 -0.44
N LEU A 156 -24.09 25.96 -1.67
CA LEU A 156 -23.57 26.64 -2.84
C LEU A 156 -24.49 27.79 -3.26
N GLY A 157 -23.92 28.89 -3.76
CA GLY A 157 -24.70 30.00 -4.29
C GLY A 157 -23.84 31.25 -4.52
N LYS A 158 -24.39 32.22 -5.24
CA LYS A 158 -23.67 33.46 -5.63
C LYS A 158 -23.13 34.20 -4.40
N SER A 159 -22.03 34.94 -4.57
CA SER A 159 -21.46 35.72 -3.46
C SER A 159 -22.45 36.79 -2.99
N GLY A 160 -22.58 36.98 -1.67
CA GLY A 160 -23.47 37.99 -1.08
C GLY A 160 -24.95 37.62 -0.92
N ILE A 161 -25.36 36.35 -1.10
CA ILE A 161 -26.77 35.93 -0.94
C ILE A 161 -27.16 35.52 0.50
N GLY A 162 -26.27 35.70 1.48
CA GLY A 162 -26.49 35.27 2.87
C GLY A 162 -26.20 33.79 3.17
N LYS A 163 -25.18 33.21 2.52
CA LYS A 163 -24.75 31.82 2.83
C LYS A 163 -23.93 31.70 4.13
N SER A 164 -23.42 32.82 4.62
CA SER A 164 -22.55 32.92 5.79
C SER A 164 -23.24 33.55 7.00
N GLU A 165 -24.51 33.92 6.85
CA GLU A 165 -25.39 34.48 7.87
C GLU A 165 -26.22 33.35 8.48
#